data_AF-A0A1F8M291-F1
#
_entry.id   AF-A0A1F8M291-F1
#
_cell.length_a   1.000
_cell.length_b   1.000
_cell.length_c   1.000
_cell.angle_alpha   90.00
_cell.angle_beta   90.00
_cell.angle_gamma   90.00
#
_symmetry.space_group_name_H-M   'P 1'
#
loop_
_entity.id
_entity.type
_entity.pdbx_description
1 polymer ?
#
loop_
_entity_poly.entity_id
_entity_poly.type
_entity_poly.pdbx_seq_one_letter_code
_entity_poly.pdbx_strand_id
1 'polypeptide(L)' 'MNTKVKELIAVACAHVTQCPYCIDGHTKRAKKAGATAEELAEAIFVAASLRAGGALAHSCIAIEAFEEK' A
#
# COMPACT_ATOMS: atom_id res chain seq x y z
N MET A 1 -1.59 -20.75 1.10
CA MET A 1 -0.85 -19.48 0.95
C MET A 1 0.07 -19.29 2.15
N ASN A 2 1.37 -19.06 1.91
CA ASN A 2 2.41 -18.91 2.94
C ASN A 2 2.16 -17.66 3.82
N THR A 3 2.38 -17.76 5.14
CA THR A 3 2.25 -16.64 6.10
C THR A 3 3.07 -15.42 5.71
N LYS A 4 4.31 -15.61 5.22
CA LYS A 4 5.16 -14.52 4.72
C LYS A 4 4.46 -13.72 3.63
N VAL A 5 3.89 -14.42 2.65
CA VAL A 5 3.16 -13.83 1.53
C VAL A 5 1.92 -13.09 2.02
N LYS A 6 1.15 -13.68 2.95
CA LYS A 6 -0.03 -13.02 3.55
C LYS A 6 0.33 -11.70 4.24
N GLU A 7 1.41 -11.69 5.02
CA GLU A 7 1.83 -10.48 5.73
C GLU A 7 2.40 -9.42 4.79
N LEU A 8 3.14 -9.79 3.73
CA LEU A 8 3.57 -8.84 2.69
C LEU A 8 2.39 -8.17 1.97
N ILE A 9 1.36 -8.95 1.62
CA ILE A 9 0.10 -8.40 1.07
C ILE A 9 -0.53 -7.44 2.08
N ALA A 10 -0.59 -7.82 3.35
CA ALA A 10 -1.17 -6.98 4.38
C ALA A 10 -0.37 -5.68 4.63
N VAL A 11 0.97 -5.72 4.51
CA VAL A 11 1.82 -4.52 4.52
C VAL A 11 1.47 -3.60 3.36
N ALA A 12 1.31 -4.14 2.15
CA ALA A 12 0.90 -3.34 0.99
C ALA A 12 -0.48 -2.70 1.22
N CYS A 13 -1.48 -3.47 1.68
CA CYS A 13 -2.80 -2.94 2.03
C CYS A 13 -2.74 -1.86 3.12
N ALA A 14 -1.90 -2.04 4.14
CA ALA A 14 -1.71 -1.05 5.21
C ALA A 14 -1.13 0.28 4.71
N HIS A 15 -0.27 0.25 3.69
CA HIS A 15 0.23 1.46 3.02
C HIS A 15 -0.83 2.10 2.12
N VAL A 16 -1.70 1.31 1.49
CA VAL A 16 -2.83 1.83 0.72
C VAL A 16 -3.82 2.57 1.63
N THR A 17 -4.15 2.00 2.79
CA THR A 17 -5.09 2.59 3.76
C THR A 17 -4.45 3.58 4.73
N GLN A 18 -3.13 3.70 4.71
CA GLN A 18 -2.34 4.61 5.56
C GLN A 18 -2.58 4.42 7.06
N CYS A 19 -2.88 3.19 7.51
CA CYS A 19 -3.09 2.87 8.92
C CYS A 19 -1.74 2.66 9.64
N PRO A 20 -1.29 3.56 10.53
CA PRO A 20 0.05 3.46 11.15
C PRO A 20 0.21 2.20 12.01
N TYR A 21 -0.83 1.80 12.74
CA TYR A 21 -0.82 0.58 13.56
C TYR A 21 -0.78 -0.70 12.72
N CYS A 22 -1.44 -0.67 11.56
CA CYS A 22 -1.44 -1.78 10.62
C CYS A 22 -0.06 -1.92 9.96
N ILE A 23 0.58 -0.80 9.59
CA ILE A 23 1.94 -0.77 9.05
C ILE A 23 2.90 -1.40 10.05
N ASP A 24 2.90 -0.94 11.31
CA ASP A 24 3.78 -1.48 12.35
C ASP A 24 3.51 -2.98 12.62
N GLY A 25 2.24 -3.33 12.82
CA GLY A 25 1.83 -4.68 13.19
C GLY A 25 2.13 -5.72 12.10
N HIS A 26 1.75 -5.44 10.84
CA HIS A 26 2.00 -6.37 9.73
C HIS A 26 3.48 -6.42 9.35
N THR A 27 4.22 -5.32 9.45
CA THR A 27 5.68 -5.32 9.20
C THR A 27 6.41 -6.23 10.19
N LYS A 28 6.08 -6.14 11.49
CA LYS A 28 6.66 -7.01 12.52
C LYS A 28 6.32 -8.48 12.28
N ARG A 29 5.07 -8.79 11.89
CA ARG A 29 4.65 -10.16 11.56
C ARG A 29 5.34 -10.70 10.30
N ALA A 30 5.47 -9.88 9.25
CA ALA A 30 6.21 -10.23 8.03
C ALA A 30 7.66 -10.58 8.36
N LYS A 31 8.34 -9.75 9.17
CA LYS A 31 9.70 -10.04 9.66
C LYS A 31 9.78 -11.36 10.42
N LYS A 32 8.82 -11.61 11.34
CA LYS A 32 8.75 -12.89 12.08
C LYS A 32 8.52 -14.09 11.16
N ALA A 33 7.83 -13.90 10.04
CA ALA A 33 7.59 -14.92 9.02
C ALA A 33 8.77 -15.09 8.03
N GLY A 34 9.88 -14.38 8.23
CA GLY A 34 11.09 -14.49 7.41
C GLY A 34 11.08 -13.64 6.14
N ALA A 35 10.26 -12.58 6.07
CA ALA A 35 10.35 -11.60 4.99
C ALA A 35 11.68 -10.82 5.05
N THR A 36 12.28 -10.59 3.90
CA THR A 36 13.48 -9.75 3.80
C THR A 36 13.11 -8.27 3.67
N ALA A 37 14.10 -7.38 3.81
CA ALA A 37 13.89 -5.95 3.64
C ALA A 37 13.54 -5.62 2.18
N GLU A 38 14.11 -6.34 1.23
CA GLU A 38 13.86 -6.21 -0.21
C GLU A 38 12.41 -6.58 -0.54
N GLU A 39 11.91 -7.73 -0.04
CA GLU A 39 10.51 -8.14 -0.23
C GLU A 39 9.53 -7.13 0.36
N LEU A 40 9.87 -6.55 1.51
CA LEU A 40 9.07 -5.50 2.14
C LEU A 40 9.07 -4.22 1.28
N ALA A 41 10.24 -3.80 0.79
CA ALA A 41 10.40 -2.61 -0.05
C ALA A 41 9.62 -2.75 -1.37
N GLU A 42 9.64 -3.92 -1.99
CA GLU A 42 8.84 -4.19 -3.20
C GLU A 42 7.34 -4.08 -2.94
N ALA A 43 6.85 -4.67 -1.85
CA ALA A 43 5.43 -4.57 -1.47
C ALA A 43 5.00 -3.11 -1.24
N ILE A 44 5.85 -2.32 -0.57
CA ILE A 44 5.63 -0.88 -0.33
C ILE A 44 5.63 -0.11 -1.64
N PHE A 45 6.59 -0.37 -2.53
CA PHE A 45 6.71 0.32 -3.81
C PHE A 45 5.50 0.08 -4.72
N VAL A 46 4.99 -1.16 -4.77
CA VAL A 46 3.76 -1.49 -5.50
C VAL A 46 2.56 -0.73 -4.91
N ALA A 47 2.42 -0.69 -3.58
CA ALA A 47 1.35 0.05 -2.91
C ALA A 47 1.42 1.57 -3.18
N ALA A 48 2.63 2.14 -3.14
CA ALA A 48 2.86 3.55 -3.43
C ALA A 48 2.51 3.90 -4.88
N SER A 49 2.95 3.07 -5.83
CA SER A 49 2.68 3.23 -7.25
C SER A 49 1.17 3.20 -7.54
N LEU A 50 0.44 2.27 -6.92
CA LEU A 50 -1.01 2.16 -7.05
C LEU A 50 -1.72 3.43 -6.54
N ARG A 51 -1.30 3.96 -5.38
CA ARG A 51 -1.89 5.19 -4.82
C ARG A 51 -1.61 6.41 -5.69
N ALA A 52 -0.37 6.57 -6.16
CA ALA A 52 0.00 7.68 -7.04
C ALA A 52 -0.79 7.64 -8.35
N GLY A 53 -0.88 6.45 -8.98
CA GLY A 53 -1.67 6.25 -10.18
C GLY A 53 -3.16 6.51 -9.97
N GLY A 54 -3.74 6.05 -8.87
CA GLY A 54 -5.15 6.29 -8.54
C GLY A 54 -5.48 7.76 -8.34
N ALA A 55 -4.58 8.54 -7.71
CA ALA A 55 -4.75 9.98 -7.58
C ALA A 55 -4.77 10.70 -8.94
N LEU A 56 -3.89 10.29 -9.87
CA LEU A 56 -3.86 10.85 -11.22
C LEU A 56 -5.06 10.40 -12.05
N ALA A 57 -5.42 9.11 -12.00
CA ALA A 57 -6.53 8.56 -12.78
C ALA A 57 -7.88 9.20 -12.42
N HIS A 58 -8.08 9.57 -11.15
CA HIS A 58 -9.29 10.24 -10.69
C HIS A 58 -9.20 11.78 -10.72
N SER A 59 -8.11 12.34 -11.26
CA SER A 59 -7.94 13.80 -11.32
C SER A 59 -8.98 14.48 -12.22
N CYS A 60 -9.43 13.81 -13.29
CA CYS A 60 -10.47 14.35 -14.18
C CYS A 60 -11.76 14.67 -13.42
N ILE A 61 -12.18 13.81 -12.48
CA ILE A 61 -13.38 14.03 -11.66
C ILE A 61 -13.24 15.33 -10.86
N ALA A 62 -12.07 15.59 -10.27
CA ALA A 62 -11.82 16.80 -9.50
C ALA A 62 -11.76 18.05 -10.39
N ILE A 63 -11.18 17.94 -11.59
CA ILE A 63 -11.08 19.03 -12.56
C ILE A 63 -12.47 19.40 -13.11
N GLU A 64 -13.25 18.41 -13.53
CA GLU A 64 -14.62 18.60 -14.01
C GLU A 64 -15.50 19.27 -12.95
N ALA A 65 -15.44 18.79 -11.70
CA ALA A 65 -16.18 19.39 -10.58
C ALA A 65 -15.71 20.83 -10.24
N PHE A 66 -14.46 21.18 -10.52
CA PHE A 66 -13.95 22.53 -10.34
C PHE A 66 -14.40 23.50 -11.45
N GLU A 67 -14.63 22.98 -12.66
CA GLU A 67 -15.07 23.74 -13.83
C GLU A 67 -16.60 23.91 -13.92
N GLU A 68 -17.37 23.09 -13.19
CA GLU A 68 -18.83 23.23 -13.06
C GLU A 68 -19.22 24.59 -12.42
N LYS A 69 -20.05 25.36 -13.11
CA LYS A 69 -20.50 26.71 -12.73
C LYS A 69 -21.73 26.70 -11.82
#